data_AF-A0A925KM14-F1
#
_entry.id   AF-A0A925KM14-F1
#
_cell.length_a   1.000
_cell.length_b   1.000
_cell.length_c   1.000
_cell.angle_alpha   90.00
_cell.angle_beta   90.00
_cell.angle_gamma   90.00
#
_symmetry.space_group_name_H-M   'P 1'
#
loop_
_entity.id
_entity.type
_entity.pdbx_description
1 polymer ?
#
loop_
_entity_poly.entity_id
_entity_poly.type
_entity_poly.pdbx_seq_one_letter_code
_entity_poly.pdbx_strand_id
1 'polypeptide(L)'
;MSERMTSVWSAIKSSGYATFVALYLVACGGGGNDAASTPTPAPPAPAPAAFTVSGTIQAAQGTAIDSDTNEPTVPFASNDTPQLAQSLPNPVNLGGFASQAGTGVQGDRFATAGDQIDAYRVTLAAGQTILLSISDHIAADPTANDLDLELYTVNDTTTAVADASGTGPAESITVPAPSGEYFVVVRAARGKSNYFLTIGQSASTSLTASLSSQHDFVPGEVIVRFKESSLPSNTVDSLQVRARSIGLSAKAGGPQREMLLSVGDESQQQHAFTTLGLPRQDENQSGWGGAAMSVDKRLKHDAIQVV
;
A
#
# COMPACT_ATOMS: atom_id res chain seq x y z
N MET A 1 40.47 37.47 -25.49
CA MET A 1 41.89 37.17 -25.73
C MET A 1 42.25 36.03 -24.80
N SER A 2 42.63 34.86 -25.35
CA SER A 2 42.77 33.56 -24.65
C SER A 2 41.46 32.98 -24.06
N GLU A 3 41.13 31.68 -24.09
CA GLU A 3 41.87 30.39 -24.19
C GLU A 3 42.62 29.97 -22.89
N ARG A 4 42.67 28.70 -22.43
CA ARG A 4 42.14 27.42 -22.98
C ARG A 4 41.97 26.33 -21.89
N MET A 5 41.59 25.12 -22.33
CA MET A 5 41.29 23.91 -21.52
C MET A 5 42.50 23.21 -20.88
N THR A 6 42.25 22.51 -19.74
CA THR A 6 42.75 21.17 -19.28
C THR A 6 41.93 20.76 -18.04
N SER A 7 41.55 19.52 -17.68
CA SER A 7 41.72 18.12 -18.17
C SER A 7 43.08 17.43 -17.89
N VAL A 8 43.19 16.12 -17.56
CA VAL A 8 42.24 14.96 -17.47
C VAL A 8 42.66 14.02 -16.31
N TRP A 9 41.74 13.30 -15.63
CA TRP A 9 42.02 11.97 -15.01
C TRP A 9 40.78 11.05 -15.03
N SER A 10 40.96 9.72 -15.04
CA SER A 10 39.87 8.73 -15.14
C SER A 10 40.14 7.46 -14.32
N ALA A 11 39.08 6.68 -14.03
CA ALA A 11 39.19 5.38 -13.37
C ALA A 11 38.27 4.34 -14.04
N ILE A 12 38.89 3.39 -14.73
CA ILE A 12 38.29 2.31 -15.52
C ILE A 12 37.55 1.29 -14.63
N LYS A 13 36.43 0.75 -15.13
CA LYS A 13 36.09 -0.68 -14.97
C LYS A 13 35.20 -1.17 -16.13
N SER A 14 35.39 -2.43 -16.52
CA SER A 14 34.96 -2.96 -17.83
C SER A 14 34.31 -4.34 -17.72
N SER A 15 33.17 -4.54 -18.37
CA SER A 15 32.61 -5.80 -18.92
C SER A 15 31.22 -5.49 -19.52
N GLY A 16 30.76 -6.09 -20.61
CA GLY A 16 31.36 -7.07 -21.51
C GLY A 16 30.35 -7.50 -22.60
N TYR A 17 30.81 -8.25 -23.61
CA TYR A 17 30.00 -8.84 -24.69
C TYR A 17 29.29 -7.89 -25.67
N ALA A 18 29.96 -7.63 -26.80
CA ALA A 18 29.30 -7.37 -28.07
C ALA A 18 29.24 -8.66 -28.90
N THR A 19 28.24 -8.81 -29.77
CA THR A 19 28.22 -9.86 -30.79
C THR A 19 27.60 -9.32 -32.07
N PHE A 20 28.46 -8.79 -32.94
CA PHE A 20 28.09 -8.41 -34.31
C PHE A 20 28.22 -9.61 -35.24
N VAL A 21 27.20 -9.88 -36.05
CA VAL A 21 27.28 -10.82 -37.18
C VAL A 21 26.88 -10.06 -38.44
N ALA A 22 27.89 -9.64 -39.22
CA ALA A 22 27.69 -8.98 -40.51
C ALA A 22 28.00 -9.98 -41.63
N LEU A 23 26.98 -10.41 -42.37
CA LEU A 23 27.14 -11.35 -43.48
C LEU A 23 27.28 -10.61 -44.80
N TYR A 24 28.52 -10.42 -45.27
CA TYR A 24 28.79 -9.88 -46.60
C TYR A 24 28.57 -10.96 -47.68
N LEU A 25 27.72 -10.66 -48.66
CA LEU A 25 27.68 -11.37 -49.95
C LEU A 25 28.05 -10.39 -51.06
N VAL A 26 29.19 -10.62 -51.70
CA VAL A 26 29.65 -9.88 -52.87
C VAL A 26 29.15 -10.61 -54.12
N ALA A 27 28.38 -9.91 -54.95
CA ALA A 27 28.10 -10.32 -56.32
C ALA A 27 28.80 -9.34 -57.28
N CYS A 28 29.58 -9.85 -58.22
CA CYS A 28 30.31 -9.08 -59.22
C CYS A 28 29.79 -9.42 -60.62
N GLY A 29 29.60 -8.42 -61.48
CA GLY A 29 29.27 -8.66 -62.89
C GLY A 29 28.92 -7.40 -63.69
N GLY A 30 29.42 -7.34 -64.93
CA GLY A 30 28.99 -6.39 -65.95
C GLY A 30 29.77 -5.06 -65.99
N GLY A 31 30.68 -4.95 -66.95
CA GLY A 31 31.25 -3.66 -67.37
C GLY A 31 30.57 -3.17 -68.66
N GLY A 32 30.40 -1.86 -68.78
CA GLY A 32 29.87 -1.18 -69.98
C GLY A 32 30.03 0.33 -69.80
N ASN A 33 30.54 1.02 -70.82
CA ASN A 33 31.11 2.37 -70.67
C ASN A 33 30.47 3.40 -71.62
N ASP A 34 29.42 4.08 -71.16
CA ASP A 34 28.80 5.19 -71.90
C ASP A 34 28.29 6.31 -70.98
N ALA A 35 28.22 7.51 -71.55
CA ALA A 35 27.59 8.77 -71.11
C ALA A 35 27.35 9.00 -69.59
N ALA A 36 28.01 10.05 -69.05
CA ALA A 36 27.81 10.54 -67.69
C ALA A 36 26.35 10.95 -67.39
N SER A 37 25.60 10.02 -66.81
CA SER A 37 24.23 10.23 -66.33
C SER A 37 24.27 10.54 -64.83
N THR A 38 23.74 11.69 -64.42
CA THR A 38 23.62 12.04 -62.99
C THR A 38 22.77 11.00 -62.26
N PRO A 39 23.19 10.46 -61.11
CA PRO A 39 22.39 9.50 -60.37
C PRO A 39 21.12 10.18 -59.88
N THR A 40 19.96 9.73 -60.38
CA THR A 40 18.65 10.17 -59.90
C THR A 40 18.56 9.93 -58.40
N PRO A 41 18.18 10.92 -57.57
CA PRO A 41 18.02 10.70 -56.14
C PRO A 41 16.98 9.60 -55.90
N ALA A 42 17.29 8.67 -54.98
CA ALA A 42 16.38 7.59 -54.63
C ALA A 42 15.05 8.18 -54.10
N PRO A 43 13.89 7.57 -54.44
CA PRO A 43 12.60 8.03 -53.90
C PRO A 43 12.64 8.10 -52.37
N PRO A 44 12.04 9.14 -51.75
CA PRO A 44 11.96 9.21 -50.30
C PRO A 44 11.22 7.97 -49.77
N ALA A 45 11.73 7.39 -48.68
CA ALA A 45 11.14 6.21 -48.07
C ALA A 45 9.66 6.50 -47.73
N PRO A 46 8.73 5.56 -48.01
CA PRO A 46 7.32 5.76 -47.71
C PRO A 46 7.15 5.98 -46.20
N ALA A 47 6.35 6.99 -45.83
CA ALA A 47 6.06 7.29 -44.43
C ALA A 47 5.48 6.06 -43.72
N PRO A 48 5.82 5.82 -42.44
CA PRO A 48 5.31 4.68 -41.69
C PRO A 48 3.79 4.71 -41.66
N ALA A 49 3.16 3.57 -41.95
CA ALA A 49 1.72 3.45 -42.00
C ALA A 49 1.10 3.76 -40.62
N ALA A 50 0.29 4.82 -40.56
CA ALA A 50 -0.46 5.16 -39.36
C ALA A 50 -1.70 4.25 -39.26
N PHE A 51 -1.84 3.54 -38.14
CA PHE A 51 -3.00 2.70 -37.85
C PHE A 51 -3.93 3.40 -36.86
N THR A 52 -5.19 3.59 -37.24
CA THR A 52 -6.24 4.09 -36.34
C THR A 52 -7.02 2.92 -35.73
N VAL A 53 -6.90 2.74 -34.42
CA VAL A 53 -7.75 1.82 -33.64
C VAL A 53 -9.02 2.57 -33.22
N SER A 54 -10.19 1.96 -33.41
CA SER A 54 -11.47 2.53 -32.99
C SER A 54 -12.41 1.42 -32.51
N GLY A 55 -13.20 1.71 -31.48
CA GLY A 55 -14.11 0.77 -30.84
C GLY A 55 -14.77 1.39 -29.62
N THR A 56 -15.65 0.64 -28.96
CA THR A 56 -16.35 1.07 -27.74
C THR A 56 -15.74 0.37 -26.52
N ILE A 57 -15.27 1.17 -25.55
CA ILE A 57 -14.95 0.68 -24.20
C ILE A 57 -16.22 0.83 -23.34
N GLN A 58 -16.56 -0.20 -22.57
CA GLN A 58 -17.68 -0.16 -21.63
C GLN A 58 -17.19 -0.71 -20.28
N ALA A 59 -17.45 0.02 -19.19
CA ALA A 59 -17.15 -0.44 -17.84
C ALA A 59 -18.02 -1.66 -17.49
N ALA A 60 -17.47 -2.59 -16.69
CA ALA A 60 -18.23 -3.75 -16.23
C ALA A 60 -19.29 -3.31 -15.21
N GLN A 61 -20.42 -4.02 -15.15
CA GLN A 61 -21.37 -3.80 -14.06
C GLN A 61 -20.73 -4.21 -12.73
N GLY A 62 -20.92 -3.39 -11.69
CA GLY A 62 -20.24 -3.56 -10.41
C GLY A 62 -18.82 -2.99 -10.37
N THR A 63 -18.38 -2.15 -11.30
CA THR A 63 -17.18 -1.30 -11.11
C THR A 63 -17.56 0.12 -10.69
N ALA A 64 -16.83 0.68 -9.74
CA ALA A 64 -16.88 2.09 -9.36
C ALA A 64 -15.48 2.72 -9.39
N ILE A 65 -15.44 4.05 -9.27
CA ILE A 65 -14.25 4.82 -8.92
C ILE A 65 -14.61 5.64 -7.68
N ASP A 66 -13.61 5.86 -6.84
CA ASP A 66 -13.65 6.88 -5.79
C ASP A 66 -14.00 8.28 -6.35
N SER A 67 -14.58 9.15 -5.51
CA SER A 67 -15.06 10.48 -5.86
C SER A 67 -14.02 11.61 -5.73
N ASP A 68 -12.85 11.28 -5.17
CA ASP A 68 -11.90 12.24 -4.59
C ASP A 68 -10.56 12.22 -5.34
N THR A 69 -10.21 11.06 -5.92
CA THR A 69 -8.96 10.62 -6.55
C THR A 69 -7.95 11.70 -6.98
N ASN A 70 -6.67 11.38 -6.83
CA ASN A 70 -5.54 12.25 -7.15
C ASN A 70 -5.39 12.70 -8.62
N GLU A 71 -6.35 12.37 -9.50
CA GLU A 71 -6.45 12.84 -10.87
C GLU A 71 -7.09 14.24 -10.92
N PRO A 72 -6.35 15.33 -11.20
CA PRO A 72 -6.89 16.71 -11.15
C PRO A 72 -7.89 17.00 -12.27
N THR A 73 -7.95 16.14 -13.29
CA THR A 73 -8.74 16.33 -14.51
C THR A 73 -10.16 15.79 -14.42
N VAL A 74 -10.45 14.96 -13.41
CA VAL A 74 -11.79 14.41 -13.16
C VAL A 74 -12.60 15.27 -12.18
N PRO A 75 -13.95 15.19 -12.19
CA PRO A 75 -14.78 15.81 -11.16
C PRO A 75 -14.38 15.35 -9.76
N PHE A 76 -14.60 16.21 -8.77
CA PHE A 76 -14.25 15.98 -7.37
C PHE A 76 -15.46 16.22 -6.48
N ALA A 77 -15.71 15.31 -5.55
CA ALA A 77 -16.59 15.53 -4.43
C ALA A 77 -16.00 14.76 -3.24
N SER A 78 -15.51 15.47 -2.22
CA SER A 78 -14.84 14.78 -1.10
C SER A 78 -15.81 13.86 -0.37
N ASN A 79 -15.33 12.70 0.10
CA ASN A 79 -16.13 11.69 0.79
C ASN A 79 -15.65 11.39 2.22
N ASP A 80 -14.59 12.05 2.68
CA ASP A 80 -13.81 11.84 3.91
C ASP A 80 -14.58 12.00 5.25
N THR A 81 -15.90 12.22 5.24
CA THR A 81 -16.75 12.42 6.43
C THR A 81 -18.08 11.65 6.38
N PRO A 82 -18.71 11.30 7.52
CA PRO A 82 -19.96 10.53 7.57
C PRO A 82 -21.14 11.13 6.79
N GLN A 83 -21.11 12.44 6.55
CA GLN A 83 -22.14 13.18 5.83
C GLN A 83 -21.90 13.24 4.31
N LEU A 84 -20.67 12.91 3.86
CA LEU A 84 -20.26 12.97 2.46
C LEU A 84 -19.96 11.59 1.84
N ALA A 85 -19.72 10.57 2.67
CA ALA A 85 -19.35 9.20 2.28
C ALA A 85 -20.08 8.67 1.03
N GLN A 86 -19.30 8.29 0.02
CA GLN A 86 -19.78 7.93 -1.31
C GLN A 86 -20.64 6.66 -1.26
N SER A 87 -21.86 6.72 -1.82
CA SER A 87 -22.76 5.56 -1.82
C SER A 87 -22.39 4.57 -2.92
N LEU A 88 -22.11 3.32 -2.56
CA LEU A 88 -21.73 2.25 -3.50
C LEU A 88 -22.79 1.14 -3.62
N PRO A 89 -22.89 0.44 -4.77
CA PRO A 89 -23.65 -0.80 -4.86
C PRO A 89 -22.93 -1.97 -4.14
N ASN A 90 -23.63 -3.10 -3.99
CA ASN A 90 -23.07 -4.36 -3.51
C ASN A 90 -23.54 -5.50 -4.44
N PRO A 91 -22.64 -6.30 -5.04
CA PRO A 91 -21.18 -6.21 -4.95
C PRO A 91 -20.60 -5.02 -5.74
N VAL A 92 -19.37 -4.63 -5.41
CA VAL A 92 -18.62 -3.60 -6.14
C VAL A 92 -17.11 -3.85 -6.11
N ASN A 93 -16.45 -3.47 -7.20
CA ASN A 93 -15.01 -3.33 -7.37
C ASN A 93 -14.71 -1.84 -7.57
N LEU A 94 -14.09 -1.17 -6.60
CA LEU A 94 -13.75 0.24 -6.65
C LEU A 94 -12.23 0.43 -6.77
N GLY A 95 -11.79 1.34 -7.64
CA GLY A 95 -10.44 1.91 -7.60
C GLY A 95 -10.44 3.26 -6.91
N GLY A 96 -9.51 3.49 -5.99
CA GLY A 96 -9.35 4.74 -5.24
C GLY A 96 -7.88 5.09 -4.97
N PHE A 97 -7.64 6.18 -4.24
CA PHE A 97 -6.31 6.65 -3.88
C PHE A 97 -6.36 7.31 -2.50
N ALA A 98 -5.48 6.89 -1.59
CA ALA A 98 -5.35 7.48 -0.27
C ALA A 98 -3.89 7.90 0.00
N SER A 99 -3.69 8.95 0.80
CA SER A 99 -2.38 9.51 1.14
C SER A 99 -2.33 10.16 2.54
N GLN A 100 -1.42 9.70 3.38
CA GLN A 100 -1.27 10.16 4.77
C GLN A 100 -0.83 11.63 4.85
N ALA A 101 -0.09 12.09 3.85
CA ALA A 101 0.38 13.46 3.70
C ALA A 101 0.40 13.84 2.21
N GLY A 102 0.51 15.15 1.93
CA GLY A 102 0.53 15.67 0.57
C GLY A 102 1.61 15.01 -0.29
N THR A 103 1.27 14.68 -1.53
CA THR A 103 2.07 13.79 -2.38
C THR A 103 3.44 14.35 -2.75
N GLY A 104 3.62 15.67 -2.64
CA GLY A 104 4.85 16.39 -2.98
C GLY A 104 5.11 16.57 -4.48
N VAL A 105 4.20 16.09 -5.34
CA VAL A 105 4.35 16.13 -6.80
C VAL A 105 3.60 17.35 -7.36
N GLN A 106 4.27 18.16 -8.17
CA GLN A 106 3.62 19.31 -8.81
C GLN A 106 2.69 18.83 -9.93
N GLY A 107 1.39 19.03 -9.74
CA GLY A 107 0.35 18.67 -10.71
C GLY A 107 -0.77 17.87 -10.06
N ASP A 108 -0.42 16.99 -9.12
CA ASP A 108 -1.34 16.19 -8.30
C ASP A 108 -2.43 17.04 -7.63
N ARG A 109 -3.62 16.45 -7.44
CA ARG A 109 -4.69 17.05 -6.64
C ARG A 109 -4.25 17.23 -5.19
N PHE A 110 -3.61 16.18 -4.64
CA PHE A 110 -3.17 16.12 -3.26
C PHE A 110 -1.70 16.55 -3.09
N ALA A 111 -1.19 17.41 -3.97
CA ALA A 111 0.22 17.85 -3.97
C ALA A 111 0.72 18.38 -2.61
N THR A 112 -0.14 19.09 -1.86
CA THR A 112 0.24 19.84 -0.64
C THR A 112 -0.45 19.39 0.65
N ALA A 113 -1.53 18.62 0.56
CA ALA A 113 -2.26 18.08 1.71
C ALA A 113 -2.67 16.64 1.35
N GLY A 114 -2.67 15.74 2.34
CA GLY A 114 -2.99 14.34 2.14
C GLY A 114 -4.50 14.09 2.01
N ASP A 115 -4.82 12.95 1.42
CA ASP A 115 -6.16 12.37 1.30
C ASP A 115 -6.27 11.21 2.31
N GLN A 116 -6.58 11.53 3.56
CA GLN A 116 -6.28 10.62 4.67
C GLN A 116 -7.34 9.54 4.91
N ILE A 117 -8.55 9.72 4.40
CA ILE A 117 -9.74 8.92 4.73
C ILE A 117 -10.69 8.86 3.53
N ASP A 118 -10.88 7.69 2.95
CA ASP A 118 -11.89 7.47 1.90
C ASP A 118 -13.06 6.70 2.54
N ALA A 119 -14.30 7.16 2.42
CA ALA A 119 -15.45 6.56 3.10
C ALA A 119 -16.63 6.23 2.18
N TYR A 120 -17.12 5.01 2.30
CA TYR A 120 -18.10 4.41 1.42
C TYR A 120 -19.32 3.90 2.17
N ARG A 121 -20.51 4.41 1.81
CA ARG A 121 -21.78 4.00 2.41
C ARG A 121 -22.40 2.85 1.62
N VAL A 122 -22.54 1.68 2.24
CA VAL A 122 -22.91 0.43 1.54
C VAL A 122 -23.87 -0.44 2.36
N THR A 123 -24.87 -1.04 1.70
CA THR A 123 -25.69 -2.12 2.29
C THR A 123 -24.93 -3.44 2.19
N LEU A 124 -24.63 -4.08 3.33
CA LEU A 124 -23.84 -5.31 3.43
C LEU A 124 -24.62 -6.45 4.09
N ALA A 125 -24.30 -7.68 3.69
CA ALA A 125 -24.77 -8.90 4.33
C ALA A 125 -23.70 -9.52 5.23
N ALA A 126 -24.10 -9.99 6.41
CA ALA A 126 -23.22 -10.68 7.34
C ALA A 126 -22.54 -11.90 6.67
N GLY A 127 -21.22 -12.04 6.86
CA GLY A 127 -20.42 -13.08 6.22
C GLY A 127 -19.93 -12.77 4.79
N GLN A 128 -20.26 -11.62 4.20
CA GLN A 128 -19.53 -11.11 3.03
C GLN A 128 -18.11 -10.68 3.42
N THR A 129 -17.19 -10.73 2.46
CA THR A 129 -15.85 -10.16 2.59
C THR A 129 -15.77 -8.77 1.94
N ILE A 130 -15.05 -7.88 2.59
CA ILE A 130 -14.45 -6.66 2.05
C ILE A 130 -12.95 -6.91 1.97
N LEU A 131 -12.34 -6.64 0.82
CA LEU A 131 -10.90 -6.79 0.57
C LEU A 131 -10.34 -5.49 -0.02
N LEU A 132 -9.43 -4.84 0.70
CA LEU A 132 -8.62 -3.73 0.25
C LEU A 132 -7.29 -4.29 -0.30
N SER A 133 -6.85 -3.87 -1.49
CA SER A 133 -5.54 -4.24 -2.07
C SER A 133 -4.72 -2.98 -2.34
N ILE A 134 -3.51 -2.90 -1.78
CA ILE A 134 -2.61 -1.74 -1.87
C ILE A 134 -1.70 -1.90 -3.09
N SER A 135 -1.84 -1.04 -4.11
CA SER A 135 -1.13 -1.19 -5.39
C SER A 135 0.37 -0.94 -5.29
N ASP A 136 0.77 0.01 -4.42
CA ASP A 136 2.12 0.53 -4.31
C ASP A 136 2.86 0.00 -3.04
N HIS A 137 2.37 -1.10 -2.44
CA HIS A 137 2.97 -1.72 -1.25
C HIS A 137 4.38 -2.30 -1.55
N ILE A 138 5.34 -2.01 -0.67
CA ILE A 138 6.75 -2.37 -0.85
C ILE A 138 7.13 -3.51 0.10
N ALA A 139 7.21 -4.75 -0.37
CA ALA A 139 7.52 -5.92 0.49
C ALA A 139 8.91 -5.92 1.17
N ALA A 140 9.78 -4.95 0.85
CA ALA A 140 11.07 -4.71 1.52
C ALA A 140 11.01 -3.60 2.60
N ASP A 141 9.96 -2.78 2.59
CA ASP A 141 9.60 -1.80 3.61
C ASP A 141 8.06 -1.74 3.65
N PRO A 142 7.40 -2.69 4.34
CA PRO A 142 5.94 -2.78 4.33
C PRO A 142 5.26 -1.55 4.95
N THR A 143 6.01 -0.76 5.72
CA THR A 143 5.54 0.50 6.33
C THR A 143 5.64 1.71 5.38
N ALA A 144 6.21 1.57 4.18
CA ALA A 144 6.38 2.69 3.26
C ALA A 144 5.04 3.24 2.74
N ASN A 145 4.09 2.36 2.43
CA ASN A 145 2.74 2.66 1.95
C ASN A 145 1.78 1.67 2.62
N ASP A 146 0.98 2.18 3.54
CA ASP A 146 0.24 1.40 4.55
C ASP A 146 -1.17 1.97 4.66
N LEU A 147 -2.19 1.17 4.31
CA LEU A 147 -3.59 1.58 4.24
C LEU A 147 -4.47 0.64 5.08
N ASP A 148 -5.04 1.15 6.16
CA ASP A 148 -5.97 0.38 7.00
C ASP A 148 -7.36 0.31 6.36
N LEU A 149 -8.12 -0.71 6.75
CA LEU A 149 -9.53 -0.89 6.42
C LEU A 149 -10.36 -0.89 7.72
N GLU A 150 -11.38 -0.05 7.81
CA GLU A 150 -12.29 0.08 8.95
C GLU A 150 -13.75 -0.11 8.51
N LEU A 151 -14.59 -0.63 9.41
CA LEU A 151 -16.02 -0.82 9.20
C LEU A 151 -16.83 -0.24 10.37
N TYR A 152 -17.66 0.77 10.09
CA TYR A 152 -18.55 1.43 11.05
C TYR A 152 -20.02 1.16 10.75
N THR A 153 -20.88 1.21 11.78
CA THR A 153 -22.33 1.20 11.53
C THR A 153 -22.82 2.60 11.17
N VAL A 154 -23.94 2.72 10.47
CA VAL A 154 -24.56 4.04 10.23
C VAL A 154 -25.07 4.76 11.48
N ASN A 155 -25.05 4.10 12.66
CA ASN A 155 -25.48 4.67 13.94
C ASN A 155 -24.30 5.05 14.87
N ASP A 156 -23.10 4.55 14.60
CA ASP A 156 -21.88 4.82 15.36
C ASP A 156 -20.68 4.84 14.42
N THR A 157 -20.19 6.04 14.15
CA THR A 157 -18.97 6.33 13.39
C THR A 157 -17.76 6.63 14.29
N THR A 158 -17.91 6.49 15.61
CA THR A 158 -16.85 6.68 16.61
C THR A 158 -16.16 5.37 16.96
N THR A 159 -16.89 4.26 16.93
CA THR A 159 -16.36 2.91 17.17
C THR A 159 -16.57 2.02 15.94
N ALA A 160 -15.48 1.66 15.26
CA ALA A 160 -15.55 0.67 14.18
C ALA A 160 -15.96 -0.71 14.76
N VAL A 161 -16.93 -1.38 14.16
CA VAL A 161 -17.33 -2.75 14.54
C VAL A 161 -16.36 -3.82 14.05
N ALA A 162 -15.57 -3.50 13.02
CA ALA A 162 -14.44 -4.29 12.58
C ALA A 162 -13.36 -3.37 12.00
N ASP A 163 -12.12 -3.84 12.02
CA ASP A 163 -10.97 -3.22 11.38
C ASP A 163 -10.04 -4.33 10.86
N ALA A 164 -9.14 -3.96 9.95
CA ALA A 164 -7.99 -4.74 9.52
C ALA A 164 -6.87 -3.74 9.23
N SER A 165 -5.77 -3.87 9.97
CA SER A 165 -4.72 -2.84 10.11
C SER A 165 -3.32 -3.46 10.20
N GLY A 166 -3.08 -4.51 9.41
CA GLY A 166 -1.75 -5.07 9.21
C GLY A 166 -0.97 -4.32 8.13
N THR A 167 0.37 -4.37 8.19
CA THR A 167 1.25 -3.75 7.18
C THR A 167 1.35 -4.61 5.91
N GLY A 168 0.22 -5.12 5.41
CA GLY A 168 0.16 -6.09 4.33
C GLY A 168 0.04 -5.45 2.95
N PRO A 169 0.14 -6.24 1.86
CA PRO A 169 -0.28 -5.81 0.53
C PRO A 169 -1.80 -5.71 0.39
N ALA A 170 -2.57 -6.24 1.36
CA ALA A 170 -4.02 -6.28 1.32
C ALA A 170 -4.65 -6.54 2.69
N GLU A 171 -5.63 -5.72 3.08
CA GLU A 171 -6.40 -5.84 4.32
C GLU A 171 -7.82 -6.36 4.06
N SER A 172 -8.39 -7.11 5.00
CA SER A 172 -9.64 -7.86 4.77
C SER A 172 -10.52 -7.93 6.01
N ILE A 173 -11.79 -7.54 5.84
CA ILE A 173 -12.84 -7.63 6.85
C ILE A 173 -13.91 -8.62 6.37
N THR A 174 -14.28 -9.57 7.23
CA THR A 174 -15.57 -10.26 7.11
C THR A 174 -16.63 -9.47 7.84
N VAL A 175 -17.75 -9.19 7.19
CA VAL A 175 -18.84 -8.35 7.72
C VAL A 175 -19.53 -9.08 8.88
N PRO A 176 -19.61 -8.47 10.09
CA PRO A 176 -20.27 -9.08 11.24
C PRO A 176 -21.81 -9.11 11.07
N ALA A 177 -22.49 -9.83 11.96
CA ALA A 177 -23.94 -9.76 12.06
C ALA A 177 -24.36 -8.53 12.89
N PRO A 178 -25.48 -7.84 12.55
CA PRO A 178 -26.45 -8.18 11.50
C PRO A 178 -26.10 -7.62 10.11
N SER A 179 -26.74 -8.16 9.07
CA SER A 179 -26.82 -7.49 7.76
C SER A 179 -27.51 -6.12 7.90
N GLY A 180 -27.04 -5.10 7.17
CA GLY A 180 -27.54 -3.73 7.30
C GLY A 180 -26.75 -2.73 6.48
N GLU A 181 -26.91 -1.43 6.75
CA GLU A 181 -26.08 -0.38 6.16
C GLU A 181 -24.88 -0.07 7.04
N TYR A 182 -23.72 0.07 6.40
CA TYR A 182 -22.42 0.30 7.02
C TYR A 182 -21.67 1.40 6.27
N PHE A 183 -20.67 1.97 6.94
CA PHE A 183 -19.61 2.72 6.29
C PHE A 183 -18.35 1.85 6.24
N VAL A 184 -17.84 1.60 5.03
CA VAL A 184 -16.52 1.01 4.79
C VAL A 184 -15.56 2.17 4.63
N VAL A 185 -14.49 2.24 5.43
CA VAL A 185 -13.56 3.36 5.44
C VAL A 185 -12.15 2.82 5.15
N VAL A 186 -11.47 3.43 4.19
CA VAL A 186 -10.04 3.23 3.92
C VAL A 186 -9.29 4.38 4.60
N ARG A 187 -8.18 4.10 5.27
CA ARG A 187 -7.38 5.11 5.97
C ARG A 187 -5.92 5.03 5.53
N ALA A 188 -5.33 6.17 5.17
CA ALA A 188 -3.89 6.22 4.92
C ALA A 188 -3.10 6.32 6.23
N ALA A 189 -2.67 5.16 6.75
CA ALA A 189 -1.84 5.05 7.95
C ALA A 189 -0.42 5.57 7.71
N ARG A 190 0.18 5.22 6.56
CA ARG A 190 1.49 5.72 6.11
C ARG A 190 1.56 5.85 4.59
N GLY A 191 2.37 6.80 4.12
CA GLY A 191 2.70 6.94 2.71
C GLY A 191 1.51 7.35 1.84
N LYS A 192 1.43 6.78 0.64
CA LYS A 192 0.36 7.02 -0.34
C LYS A 192 0.27 5.87 -1.34
N SER A 193 -0.92 5.45 -1.72
CA SER A 193 -1.10 4.40 -2.73
C SER A 193 -2.42 4.53 -3.45
N ASN A 194 -2.43 4.14 -4.73
CA ASN A 194 -3.67 3.72 -5.38
C ASN A 194 -4.09 2.39 -4.77
N TYR A 195 -5.39 2.12 -4.64
CA TYR A 195 -5.87 0.86 -4.11
C TYR A 195 -7.08 0.33 -4.88
N PHE A 196 -7.36 -0.95 -4.66
CA PHE A 196 -8.53 -1.64 -5.20
C PHE A 196 -9.36 -2.24 -4.07
N LEU A 197 -10.58 -1.74 -3.89
CA LEU A 197 -11.52 -2.16 -2.85
C LEU A 197 -12.59 -3.08 -3.47
N THR A 198 -12.64 -4.32 -2.99
CA THR A 198 -13.57 -5.35 -3.46
C THR A 198 -14.57 -5.66 -2.35
N ILE A 199 -15.85 -5.40 -2.61
CA ILE A 199 -16.94 -5.57 -1.63
C ILE A 199 -17.92 -6.63 -2.13
N GLY A 200 -18.29 -7.54 -1.23
CA GLY A 200 -19.48 -8.36 -1.37
C GLY A 200 -19.23 -9.77 -1.91
N GLN A 201 -17.96 -10.16 -2.08
CA GLN A 201 -17.61 -11.55 -2.37
C GLN A 201 -17.97 -12.46 -1.18
N SER A 202 -18.47 -13.66 -1.47
CA SER A 202 -18.55 -14.74 -0.48
C SER A 202 -17.14 -15.18 -0.11
N ALA A 203 -16.85 -15.27 1.19
CA ALA A 203 -15.52 -15.54 1.72
C ALA A 203 -14.84 -16.75 1.05
N SER A 204 -13.80 -16.49 0.27
CA SER A 204 -12.98 -17.52 -0.39
C SER A 204 -11.76 -17.81 0.47
N THR A 205 -11.64 -19.04 0.97
CA THR A 205 -10.75 -19.44 2.06
C THR A 205 -9.26 -19.55 1.66
N SER A 206 -8.66 -18.46 1.16
CA SER A 206 -7.22 -18.36 0.91
C SER A 206 -6.73 -16.90 0.81
N LEU A 207 -6.96 -16.11 1.85
CA LEU A 207 -6.15 -14.91 2.11
C LEU A 207 -5.11 -15.23 3.19
N THR A 208 -3.88 -14.73 3.04
CA THR A 208 -2.92 -14.67 4.15
C THR A 208 -3.54 -13.89 5.31
N ALA A 209 -3.29 -14.33 6.55
CA ALA A 209 -4.02 -13.88 7.72
C ALA A 209 -3.99 -12.35 7.90
N SER A 210 -5.10 -11.69 7.60
CA SER A 210 -5.35 -10.30 7.96
C SER A 210 -5.55 -10.23 9.46
N LEU A 211 -4.88 -9.27 10.10
CA LEU A 211 -4.99 -9.06 11.55
C LEU A 211 -6.16 -8.11 11.81
N SER A 212 -7.19 -8.61 12.50
CA SER A 212 -8.45 -7.89 12.71
C SER A 212 -8.87 -7.91 14.18
N SER A 213 -9.35 -6.78 14.72
CA SER A 213 -9.86 -6.70 16.10
C SER A 213 -11.09 -7.57 16.37
N GLN A 214 -11.72 -8.12 15.32
CA GLN A 214 -12.79 -9.12 15.44
C GLN A 214 -12.32 -10.45 16.05
N HIS A 215 -11.03 -10.77 15.98
CA HIS A 215 -10.51 -11.98 16.60
C HIS A 215 -10.48 -11.88 18.13
N ASP A 216 -10.70 -13.01 18.81
CA ASP A 216 -10.62 -13.11 20.25
C ASP A 216 -9.15 -13.26 20.69
N PHE A 217 -8.59 -12.17 21.21
CA PHE A 217 -7.23 -12.09 21.73
C PHE A 217 -7.18 -11.04 22.85
N VAL A 218 -6.22 -11.18 23.77
CA VAL A 218 -6.04 -10.27 24.90
C VAL A 218 -5.47 -8.93 24.39
N PRO A 219 -6.15 -7.79 24.56
CA PRO A 219 -5.64 -6.50 24.11
C PRO A 219 -4.30 -6.16 24.77
N GLY A 220 -3.34 -5.65 23.99
CA GLY A 220 -2.00 -5.34 24.49
C GLY A 220 -1.13 -6.55 24.86
N GLU A 221 -1.44 -7.75 24.35
CA GLU A 221 -0.57 -8.94 24.41
C GLU A 221 -0.27 -9.52 23.03
N VAL A 222 0.98 -9.95 22.83
CA VAL A 222 1.52 -10.48 21.55
C VAL A 222 2.41 -11.69 21.80
N ILE A 223 2.42 -12.64 20.86
CA ILE A 223 3.26 -13.85 20.93
C ILE A 223 4.45 -13.68 19.98
N VAL A 224 5.63 -13.42 20.55
CA VAL A 224 6.87 -13.12 19.80
C VAL A 224 7.82 -14.31 19.81
N ARG A 225 8.43 -14.61 18.66
CA ARG A 225 9.52 -15.58 18.54
C ARG A 225 10.75 -14.92 17.91
N PHE A 226 11.77 -14.68 18.73
CA PHE A 226 13.04 -14.10 18.28
C PHE A 226 13.82 -15.05 17.36
N LYS A 227 14.50 -14.49 16.36
CA LYS A 227 15.45 -15.24 15.51
C LYS A 227 16.70 -15.58 16.33
N GLU A 228 17.14 -16.84 16.26
CA GLU A 228 18.13 -17.44 17.18
C GLU A 228 19.51 -16.74 17.18
N SER A 229 19.84 -16.00 16.12
CA SER A 229 21.13 -15.31 15.94
C SER A 229 21.31 -14.05 16.82
N SER A 230 20.31 -13.66 17.62
CA SER A 230 20.30 -12.40 18.38
C SER A 230 20.60 -12.59 19.89
N LEU A 231 21.89 -12.46 20.23
CA LEU A 231 22.47 -12.34 21.57
C LEU A 231 22.43 -13.62 22.47
N PRO A 232 23.40 -13.78 23.40
CA PRO A 232 23.83 -15.10 23.87
C PRO A 232 22.89 -15.79 24.85
N SER A 233 22.86 -17.13 24.79
CA SER A 233 22.11 -17.98 25.71
C SER A 233 22.90 -18.23 26.99
N ASN A 234 22.64 -17.43 28.04
CA ASN A 234 22.90 -17.76 29.45
C ASN A 234 22.40 -16.63 30.39
N THR A 235 21.17 -16.75 30.92
CA THR A 235 20.70 -16.24 32.24
C THR A 235 19.18 -16.37 32.35
N VAL A 236 18.67 -16.49 33.58
CA VAL A 236 17.22 -16.62 33.85
C VAL A 236 16.47 -15.30 33.60
N ASP A 237 17.14 -14.15 33.75
CA ASP A 237 16.62 -12.80 33.41
C ASP A 237 16.45 -12.55 31.90
N SER A 238 16.95 -13.43 31.03
CA SER A 238 16.96 -13.19 29.58
C SER A 238 15.59 -12.97 28.96
N LEU A 239 14.50 -13.43 29.59
CA LEU A 239 13.13 -13.23 29.14
C LEU A 239 12.69 -11.75 29.26
N GLN A 240 12.75 -11.18 30.46
CA GLN A 240 12.41 -9.77 30.71
C GLN A 240 13.42 -8.80 30.09
N VAL A 241 14.71 -9.18 29.99
CA VAL A 241 15.71 -8.36 29.28
C VAL A 241 15.43 -8.32 27.77
N ARG A 242 15.08 -9.45 27.13
CA ARG A 242 14.66 -9.48 25.71
C ARG A 242 13.44 -8.60 25.46
N ALA A 243 12.40 -8.72 26.28
CA ALA A 243 11.20 -7.91 26.12
C ALA A 243 11.50 -6.41 26.26
N ARG A 244 12.22 -6.01 27.32
CA ARG A 244 12.62 -4.60 27.53
C ARG A 244 13.50 -4.04 26.41
N SER A 245 14.30 -4.87 25.74
CA SER A 245 15.11 -4.45 24.59
C SER A 245 14.29 -4.04 23.36
N ILE A 246 12.99 -4.34 23.34
CA ILE A 246 11.99 -3.86 22.36
C ILE A 246 10.82 -3.14 23.07
N GLY A 247 11.05 -2.57 24.26
CA GLY A 247 10.07 -1.82 25.06
C GLY A 247 8.94 -2.64 25.72
N LEU A 248 8.79 -3.92 25.38
CA LEU A 248 7.72 -4.79 25.88
C LEU A 248 8.02 -5.36 27.29
N SER A 249 6.99 -5.91 27.94
CA SER A 249 7.07 -6.63 29.20
C SER A 249 6.78 -8.12 29.02
N ALA A 250 7.65 -9.01 29.53
CA ALA A 250 7.46 -10.46 29.37
C ALA A 250 6.54 -11.05 30.44
N LYS A 251 5.49 -11.76 29.99
CA LYS A 251 4.55 -12.49 30.84
C LYS A 251 4.84 -14.00 30.90
N ALA A 252 5.18 -14.64 29.78
CA ALA A 252 5.49 -16.08 29.75
C ALA A 252 6.41 -16.49 28.58
N GLY A 253 6.87 -17.75 28.58
CA GLY A 253 7.66 -18.35 27.50
C GLY A 253 9.12 -18.62 27.88
N GLY A 254 10.03 -18.58 26.90
CA GLY A 254 11.46 -18.80 27.11
C GLY A 254 12.30 -18.42 25.87
N PRO A 255 13.61 -18.12 26.01
CA PRO A 255 14.42 -17.50 24.97
C PRO A 255 14.72 -18.35 23.72
N GLN A 256 14.26 -19.61 23.68
CA GLN A 256 14.37 -20.53 22.52
C GLN A 256 12.99 -21.03 22.03
N ARG A 257 11.91 -20.36 22.44
CA ARG A 257 10.53 -20.70 22.07
C ARG A 257 9.70 -19.43 21.95
N GLU A 258 8.41 -19.60 21.70
CA GLU A 258 7.42 -18.54 21.67
C GLU A 258 7.31 -17.87 23.05
N MET A 259 7.30 -16.54 23.08
CA MET A 259 7.25 -15.70 24.28
C MET A 259 5.97 -14.86 24.27
N LEU A 260 5.18 -14.94 25.35
CA LEU A 260 4.03 -14.06 25.55
C LEU A 260 4.54 -12.75 26.15
N LEU A 261 4.46 -11.69 25.36
CA LEU A 261 4.84 -10.34 25.71
C LEU A 261 3.59 -9.47 25.81
N SER A 262 3.67 -8.40 26.58
CA SER A 262 2.63 -7.40 26.72
C SER A 262 3.23 -6.03 26.46
N VAL A 263 2.49 -5.16 25.76
CA VAL A 263 2.96 -3.82 25.39
C VAL A 263 3.06 -2.89 26.61
N GLY A 264 2.44 -3.26 27.74
CA GLY A 264 2.66 -2.64 29.04
C GLY A 264 1.79 -1.40 29.28
N ASP A 265 2.24 -0.52 30.18
CA ASP A 265 1.65 0.81 30.38
C ASP A 265 1.99 1.77 29.24
N GLU A 266 1.36 2.95 29.21
CA GLU A 266 1.52 3.92 28.11
C GLU A 266 2.99 4.34 27.86
N SER A 267 3.86 4.30 28.89
CA SER A 267 5.29 4.62 28.74
C SER A 267 6.10 3.45 28.16
N GLN A 268 5.75 2.21 28.52
CA GLN A 268 6.31 1.00 27.93
C GLN A 268 5.90 0.89 26.45
N GLN A 269 4.64 1.18 26.15
CA GLN A 269 4.11 1.30 24.79
C GLN A 269 4.82 2.38 23.96
N GLN A 270 5.03 3.59 24.51
CA GLN A 270 5.81 4.65 23.85
C GLN A 270 7.24 4.15 23.51
N HIS A 271 7.89 3.44 24.43
CA HIS A 271 9.23 2.90 24.19
C HIS A 271 9.21 1.77 23.15
N ALA A 272 8.22 0.88 23.18
CA ALA A 272 8.07 -0.24 22.25
C ALA A 272 7.86 0.23 20.80
N PHE A 273 6.87 1.11 20.58
CA PHE A 273 6.58 1.65 19.24
C PHE A 273 7.79 2.40 18.66
N THR A 274 8.44 3.24 19.46
CA THR A 274 9.67 3.95 19.06
C THR A 274 10.81 2.99 18.71
N THR A 275 10.94 1.87 19.43
CA THR A 275 12.04 0.89 19.21
C THR A 275 11.76 -0.04 18.02
N LEU A 276 10.49 -0.28 17.71
CA LEU A 276 10.03 -1.10 16.58
C LEU A 276 9.85 -0.28 15.27
N GLY A 277 9.87 1.06 15.35
CA GLY A 277 9.63 1.96 14.21
C GLY A 277 8.15 2.17 13.86
N LEU A 278 7.24 1.69 14.72
CA LEU A 278 5.80 1.69 14.49
C LEU A 278 5.17 3.05 14.79
N PRO A 279 4.14 3.47 14.03
CA PRO A 279 3.39 4.67 14.34
C PRO A 279 2.45 4.34 15.51
N ARG A 280 2.41 5.21 16.53
CA ARG A 280 1.29 5.19 17.48
C ARG A 280 0.17 6.03 16.85
N GLN A 281 -1.06 5.54 16.89
CA GLN A 281 -2.22 6.43 16.79
C GLN A 281 -2.14 7.38 18.00
N ASP A 282 -2.26 8.69 17.78
CA ASP A 282 -2.22 9.67 18.86
C ASP A 282 -3.30 9.37 19.90
N GLU A 283 -3.03 9.62 21.18
CA GLU A 283 -4.01 9.44 22.27
C GLU A 283 -5.27 10.31 22.09
N ASN A 284 -5.20 11.30 21.20
CA ASN A 284 -6.27 12.21 20.81
C ASN A 284 -6.94 11.83 19.47
N GLN A 285 -6.61 10.68 18.86
CA GLN A 285 -7.33 10.21 17.67
C GLN A 285 -8.78 9.88 18.04
N SER A 286 -9.66 10.73 17.54
CA SER A 286 -11.04 10.39 17.32
C SER A 286 -11.16 9.25 16.33
N GLY A 287 -11.99 8.26 16.63
CA GLY A 287 -12.60 7.45 15.58
C GLY A 287 -13.35 8.36 14.61
N TRP A 288 -13.50 7.93 13.36
CA TRP A 288 -13.80 8.77 12.19
C TRP A 288 -14.89 9.87 12.38
N GLY A 289 -15.92 9.60 13.18
CA GLY A 289 -16.97 10.55 13.56
C GLY A 289 -16.59 11.67 14.55
N GLY A 290 -15.32 11.82 14.95
CA GLY A 290 -14.83 12.95 15.75
C GLY A 290 -14.83 12.77 17.28
N ALA A 291 -14.98 11.54 17.80
CA ALA A 291 -14.87 11.25 19.25
C ALA A 291 -13.79 10.19 19.54
N ALA A 292 -13.04 10.38 20.64
CA ALA A 292 -11.86 9.59 21.01
C ALA A 292 -12.13 8.07 21.11
N MET A 293 -11.21 7.26 20.57
CA MET A 293 -11.29 5.80 20.62
C MET A 293 -11.18 5.25 22.05
N SER A 294 -11.85 4.13 22.34
CA SER A 294 -11.79 3.47 23.65
C SER A 294 -10.45 2.74 23.87
N VAL A 295 -10.03 2.65 25.13
CA VAL A 295 -8.71 2.08 25.50
C VAL A 295 -8.55 0.63 25.04
N ASP A 296 -9.57 -0.21 25.19
CA ASP A 296 -9.50 -1.62 24.76
C ASP A 296 -9.39 -1.75 23.22
N LYS A 297 -10.02 -0.84 22.46
CA LYS A 297 -9.88 -0.75 20.99
C LYS A 297 -8.45 -0.34 20.61
N ARG A 298 -7.92 0.70 21.26
CA ARG A 298 -6.53 1.16 21.08
C ARG A 298 -5.54 0.04 21.40
N LEU A 299 -5.74 -0.71 22.49
CA LEU A 299 -4.91 -1.86 22.87
C LEU A 299 -5.06 -3.07 21.91
N LYS A 300 -6.18 -3.22 21.20
CA LYS A 300 -6.30 -4.22 20.12
C LYS A 300 -5.54 -3.78 18.87
N HIS A 301 -5.70 -2.53 18.44
CA HIS A 301 -4.98 -1.96 17.30
C HIS A 301 -3.46 -1.95 17.53
N ASP A 302 -3.01 -1.47 18.70
CA ASP A 302 -1.60 -1.44 19.10
C ASP A 302 -0.98 -2.85 19.16
N ALA A 303 -1.77 -3.90 19.47
CA ALA A 303 -1.29 -5.27 19.46
C ALA A 303 -1.24 -5.89 18.05
N ILE A 304 -2.11 -5.44 17.14
CA ILE A 304 -2.11 -5.85 15.72
C ILE A 304 -0.89 -5.28 15.00
N GLN A 305 -0.60 -3.98 15.18
CA GLN A 305 0.53 -3.28 14.55
C GLN A 305 1.92 -3.79 14.98
N VAL A 306 2.02 -4.64 16.01
CA VAL A 306 3.28 -5.16 16.58
C VAL A 306 3.68 -6.55 16.05
N VAL A 307 2.87 -7.19 15.20
CA VAL A 307 3.00 -8.61 14.77
C VAL A 307 3.55 -8.76 13.35
#